data_AF-A0AAV0L4E3-F1
#
_entry.id   AF-A0AAV0L4E3-F1
#
_cell.length_a   1.000
_cell.length_b   1.000
_cell.length_c   1.000
_cell.angle_alpha   90.00
_cell.angle_beta   90.00
_cell.angle_gamma   90.00
#
_symmetry.space_group_name_H-M   'P 1'
#
loop_
_entity.id
_entity.type
_entity.pdbx_description
1 polymer ?
#
loop_
_entity_poly.entity_id
_entity_poly.type
_entity_poly.pdbx_seq_one_letter_code
_entity_poly.pdbx_strand_id
1 'polypeptide(L)'
;MSSFAHLEWNLDGLLDKIWEYLDLTRIYTKPNGMNPDYENLVILSSKKRTGRTFATRFSRICPKQFKYALVWGSSAKHKPQRVGKEHELEDEDVVQIIKKV
;
A
#
# COMPACT_ATOMS: atom_id res chain seq x y z
N MET A 1 9.88 -13.26 -42.03
CA MET A 1 10.04 -13.19 -40.57
C MET A 1 9.75 -11.76 -40.15
N SER A 2 8.47 -11.43 -39.97
CA SER A 2 8.06 -10.07 -39.58
C SER A 2 7.96 -10.03 -38.07
N SER A 3 8.85 -9.23 -37.46
CA SER A 3 8.89 -8.98 -36.02
C SER A 3 7.59 -8.31 -35.59
N PHE A 4 6.76 -9.04 -34.83
CA PHE A 4 5.55 -8.54 -34.17
C PHE A 4 5.82 -7.54 -33.02
N ALA A 5 7.09 -7.13 -32.83
CA ALA A 5 7.49 -6.20 -31.77
C ALA A 5 7.38 -4.71 -32.19
N HIS A 6 6.96 -4.41 -33.42
CA HIS A 6 6.99 -3.04 -33.95
C HIS A 6 5.67 -2.28 -33.95
N LEU A 7 4.56 -2.93 -33.58
CA LEU A 7 3.28 -2.25 -33.38
C LEU A 7 3.06 -2.16 -31.87
N GLU A 8 3.17 -0.95 -31.32
CA GLU A 8 2.83 -0.59 -29.92
C GLU A 8 1.34 -0.82 -29.58
N TRP A 9 0.63 -1.64 -30.36
CA TRP A 9 -0.82 -1.80 -30.35
C TRP A 9 -1.35 -2.85 -29.36
N ASN A 10 -0.52 -3.37 -28.47
CA ASN A 10 -0.99 -4.29 -27.43
C ASN A 10 -0.17 -4.28 -26.13
N LEU A 11 0.79 -3.35 -25.98
CA LEU A 11 1.59 -3.26 -24.77
C LEU A 11 0.79 -2.66 -23.61
N ASP A 12 -0.07 -1.68 -23.89
CA ASP A 12 -0.96 -1.09 -22.90
C ASP A 12 -1.97 -2.12 -22.38
N GLY A 13 -2.60 -2.87 -23.28
CA GLY A 13 -3.53 -3.95 -22.90
C GLY A 13 -2.85 -5.07 -22.11
N LEU A 14 -1.60 -5.41 -22.45
CA LEU A 14 -0.81 -6.38 -21.67
C LEU A 14 -0.46 -5.83 -20.28
N LEU A 15 -0.07 -4.56 -20.20
CA LEU A 15 0.29 -3.89 -18.93
C LEU A 15 -0.92 -3.83 -18.00
N ASP A 16 -2.09 -3.44 -18.52
CA ASP A 16 -3.35 -3.42 -17.78
C ASP A 16 -3.71 -4.81 -17.25
N LYS A 17 -3.56 -5.84 -18.09
CA LYS A 17 -3.80 -7.23 -17.68
C LYS A 17 -2.83 -7.69 -16.61
N ILE A 18 -1.55 -7.34 -16.71
CA ILE A 18 -0.55 -7.65 -15.69
C ILE A 18 -0.93 -7.00 -14.36
N TRP A 19 -1.33 -5.73 -14.36
CA TRP A 19 -1.78 -5.04 -13.15
C TRP A 19 -3.04 -5.67 -12.55
N GLU A 20 -4.02 -6.00 -13.39
CA GLU A 20 -5.25 -6.69 -12.99
C GLU A 20 -4.96 -8.05 -12.34
N TYR A 21 -4.06 -8.85 -12.92
CA TYR A 21 -3.71 -10.17 -12.39
C TYR A 21 -2.80 -10.11 -11.14
N LEU A 22 -1.92 -9.10 -11.04
CA LEU A 22 -1.02 -8.96 -9.90
C LEU A 22 -1.78 -8.56 -8.63
N ASP A 23 -2.93 -7.89 -8.76
CA ASP A 23 -3.85 -7.55 -7.67
C ASP A 23 -3.09 -6.98 -6.46
N LEU A 24 -2.46 -5.82 -6.70
CA LEU A 24 -1.56 -5.13 -5.80
C LEU A 24 -2.26 -3.95 -5.13
N THR A 25 -1.92 -3.71 -3.87
CA THR A 25 -2.38 -2.58 -3.07
C THR A 25 -1.19 -1.69 -2.71
N ARG A 26 -1.20 -0.44 -3.17
CA ARG A 26 -0.18 0.58 -2.92
C ARG A 26 -0.54 1.35 -1.66
N ILE A 27 0.33 1.31 -0.66
CA ILE A 27 0.14 2.03 0.59
C ILE A 27 1.20 3.11 0.73
N TYR A 28 0.77 4.35 0.92
CA TYR A 28 1.66 5.49 1.14
C TYR A 28 2.03 5.61 2.61
N THR A 29 3.28 5.97 2.89
CA THR A 29 3.75 6.11 4.26
C THR A 29 3.74 7.57 4.68
N LYS A 30 3.35 7.84 5.93
CA LYS A 30 3.42 9.18 6.49
C LYS A 30 4.20 9.17 7.80
N PRO A 31 5.45 9.66 7.83
CA PRO A 31 6.21 9.80 9.06
C PRO A 31 5.57 10.82 10.01
N ASN A 32 5.83 10.68 11.31
CA ASN A 32 5.32 11.62 12.30
C ASN A 32 5.94 13.01 12.10
N GLY A 33 5.10 14.05 12.06
CA GLY A 33 5.56 15.43 11.82
C GLY A 33 5.95 15.74 10.37
N MET A 34 5.83 14.78 9.44
CA MET A 34 6.12 14.98 8.02
C MET A 34 4.85 14.82 7.17
N ASN A 35 4.89 15.35 5.95
CA ASN A 35 3.89 15.10 4.92
C ASN A 35 3.96 13.64 4.42
N PRO A 36 2.89 13.13 3.79
CA PRO A 36 2.94 11.82 3.15
C PRO A 36 4.07 11.72 2.13
N ASP A 37 4.77 10.59 2.14
CA ASP A 37 5.77 10.24 1.14
C ASP A 37 5.06 9.53 -0.03
N TYR A 38 4.99 10.22 -1.17
CA TYR A 38 4.38 9.70 -2.40
C TYR A 38 5.41 9.02 -3.32
N GLU A 39 6.70 9.11 -3.02
CA GLU A 39 7.76 8.47 -3.80
C GLU A 39 8.02 7.05 -3.29
N ASN A 40 8.01 6.86 -1.96
CA ASN A 40 8.28 5.58 -1.32
C ASN A 40 6.98 4.93 -0.81
N LEU A 41 6.35 4.14 -1.68
CA LEU A 41 5.17 3.35 -1.38
C LEU A 41 5.51 1.91 -0.96
N VAL A 42 4.65 1.33 -0.14
CA VAL A 42 4.71 -0.09 0.24
C VAL A 42 3.67 -0.85 -0.57
N ILE A 43 4.13 -1.72 -1.47
CA ILE A 43 3.25 -2.61 -2.23
C ILE A 43 2.93 -3.85 -1.40
N LEU A 44 1.64 -4.10 -1.21
CA LEU A 44 1.09 -5.32 -0.62
C LEU A 44 0.31 -6.10 -1.70
N SER A 45 0.13 -7.40 -1.47
CA SER A 45 -0.85 -8.17 -2.25
C SER A 45 -2.24 -7.88 -1.69
N SER A 46 -3.25 -7.74 -2.53
CA SER A 46 -4.63 -7.53 -2.10
C SER A 46 -5.16 -8.62 -1.17
N LYS A 47 -4.61 -9.85 -1.25
CA LYS A 47 -4.95 -10.95 -0.34
C LYS A 47 -4.45 -10.75 1.09
N LYS A 48 -3.44 -9.90 1.31
CA LYS A 48 -2.78 -9.66 2.60
C LYS A 48 -2.42 -8.18 2.76
N ARG A 49 -3.44 -7.36 3.03
CA ARG A 49 -3.33 -5.90 3.10
C ARG A 49 -3.65 -5.32 4.48
N THR A 50 -3.36 -6.07 5.56
CA THR A 50 -3.61 -5.57 6.92
C THR A 50 -2.53 -4.60 7.39
N GLY A 51 -2.85 -3.74 8.35
CA GLY A 51 -1.89 -2.85 9.02
C GLY A 51 -0.67 -3.59 9.60
N ARG A 52 -0.83 -4.84 10.05
CA ARG A 52 0.26 -5.73 10.49
C ARG A 52 1.18 -6.13 9.35
N THR A 53 0.61 -6.45 8.19
CA THR A 53 1.37 -6.84 6.99
C THR A 53 2.16 -5.65 6.46
N PHE A 54 1.51 -4.48 6.41
CA PHE A 54 2.16 -3.21 6.12
C PHE A 54 3.34 -2.93 7.05
N ALA A 55 3.14 -2.99 8.37
CA ALA A 55 4.21 -2.78 9.34
C ALA A 55 5.38 -3.75 9.16
N THR A 56 5.10 -5.02 8.82
CA THR A 56 6.12 -6.05 8.59
C THR A 56 6.94 -5.78 7.33
N ARG A 57 6.29 -5.29 6.27
CA ARG A 57 6.93 -4.94 5.00
C ARG A 57 7.76 -3.66 5.12
N PHE A 58 7.30 -2.71 5.93
CA PHE A 58 8.03 -1.48 6.23
C PHE A 58 9.31 -1.74 7.03
N SER A 59 9.25 -2.54 8.10
CA SER A 59 10.43 -2.94 8.87
C SER A 59 10.13 -4.13 9.78
N ARG A 60 11.07 -5.08 9.91
CA ARG A 60 10.93 -6.30 10.74
C ARG A 60 10.67 -6.03 12.22
N ILE A 61 11.05 -4.84 12.73
CA ILE A 61 10.91 -4.45 14.15
C ILE A 61 9.55 -3.78 14.40
N CYS A 62 9.00 -3.12 13.39
CA CYS A 62 7.80 -2.27 13.50
C CYS A 62 6.56 -3.00 14.04
N PRO A 63 6.25 -4.26 13.65
CA PRO A 63 5.08 -4.98 14.17
C PRO A 63 5.07 -5.17 15.69
N LYS A 64 6.25 -5.33 16.32
CA LYS A 64 6.35 -5.51 17.78
C LYS A 64 6.04 -4.21 18.52
N GLN A 65 6.44 -3.10 17.92
CA GLN A 65 6.22 -1.75 18.44
C GLN A 65 4.87 -1.15 18.02
N PHE A 66 4.06 -1.82 17.19
CA PHE A 66 2.81 -1.26 16.69
C PHE A 66 1.81 -1.02 17.83
N LYS A 67 1.45 0.24 18.09
CA LYS A 67 0.40 0.63 19.05
C LYS A 67 -0.94 0.79 18.34
N TYR A 68 -0.96 1.56 17.26
CA TYR A 68 -2.08 1.75 16.33
C TYR A 68 -1.56 2.41 15.04
N ALA A 69 -2.41 2.53 14.03
CA ALA A 69 -2.12 3.36 12.86
C ALA A 69 -3.18 4.47 12.71
N LEU A 70 -2.79 5.57 12.09
CA LEU A 70 -3.71 6.57 11.53
C LEU A 70 -3.78 6.33 10.03
N VAL A 71 -5.01 6.26 9.50
CA VAL A 71 -5.26 6.00 8.08
C VAL A 71 -6.04 7.16 7.48
N TRP A 72 -5.59 7.61 6.31
CA TRP A 72 -6.31 8.51 5.42
C TRP A 72 -6.52 7.81 4.08
N GLY A 73 -7.76 7.49 3.75
CA GLY A 73 -8.09 6.85 2.48
C GLY A 73 -9.45 6.19 2.54
N SER A 74 -9.76 5.33 1.58
CA SER A 74 -11.09 4.73 1.41
C SER A 74 -11.40 3.65 2.45
N SER A 75 -10.38 3.00 3.03
CA SER A 75 -10.58 2.01 4.09
C SER A 75 -11.03 2.62 5.43
N ALA A 76 -10.93 3.94 5.57
CA ALA A 76 -11.28 4.68 6.78
C ALA A 76 -12.60 5.45 6.58
N LYS A 77 -13.54 5.30 7.54
CA LYS A 77 -14.82 6.03 7.54
C LYS A 77 -14.65 7.52 7.84
N HIS A 78 -13.63 7.86 8.61
CA HIS A 78 -13.28 9.23 8.98
C HIS A 78 -11.79 9.46 8.75
N LYS A 79 -11.38 10.67 8.35
CA LYS A 79 -9.97 10.95 8.01
C LYS A 79 -9.37 11.98 8.99
N PRO A 80 -8.30 11.65 9.74
CA PRO A 80 -7.74 10.31 9.95
C PRO A 80 -8.62 9.44 10.86
N GLN A 81 -8.60 8.12 10.61
CA GLN A 81 -9.14 7.13 11.56
C GLN A 81 -8.01 6.41 12.28
N ARG A 82 -8.15 6.26 13.59
CA ARG A 82 -7.30 5.36 14.38
C ARG A 82 -7.74 3.93 14.17
N VAL A 83 -6.82 3.08 13.72
CA VAL A 83 -7.11 1.67 13.42
C VAL A 83 -6.13 0.71 14.11
N GLY A 84 -6.59 -0.52 14.30
CA GLY A 84 -5.79 -1.61 14.84
C GLY A 84 -4.90 -2.28 13.78
N LYS A 85 -4.07 -3.21 14.22
CA LYS A 85 -3.16 -3.98 13.35
C LYS A 85 -3.86 -4.91 12.35
N GLU A 86 -5.09 -5.33 12.66
CA GLU A 86 -5.88 -6.24 11.81
C GLU A 86 -6.82 -5.46 10.86
N HIS A 87 -6.76 -4.13 10.85
CA HIS A 87 -7.51 -3.31 9.89
C HIS A 87 -7.01 -3.59 8.48
N GLU A 88 -7.95 -3.83 7.55
CA GLU A 88 -7.65 -4.00 6.13
C GLU A 88 -7.49 -2.63 5.48
N LEU A 89 -6.36 -2.45 4.81
CA LEU A 89 -6.06 -1.26 4.03
C LEU A 89 -6.58 -1.42 2.60
N GLU A 90 -6.83 -0.30 1.95
CA GLU A 90 -7.22 -0.23 0.54
C GLU A 90 -6.14 0.46 -0.29
N ASP A 91 -6.26 0.36 -1.61
CA ASP A 91 -5.28 0.95 -2.53
C ASP A 91 -5.25 2.46 -2.33
N GLU A 92 -4.03 3.02 -2.37
CA GLU A 92 -3.74 4.43 -2.16
C GLU A 92 -4.02 4.97 -0.74
N ASP A 93 -4.27 4.11 0.25
CA ASP A 93 -4.32 4.53 1.64
C ASP A 93 -2.98 5.15 2.09
N VAL A 94 -3.06 6.26 2.81
CA VAL A 94 -1.94 6.86 3.54
C VAL A 94 -1.95 6.36 4.97
N VAL A 95 -0.81 5.82 5.44
CA VAL A 95 -0.69 5.19 6.75
C VAL A 95 0.44 5.80 7.56
N GLN A 96 0.12 6.21 8.79
CA GLN A 96 1.10 6.60 9.81
C GLN A 96 1.06 5.60 10.97
N ILE A 97 2.16 4.88 11.20
CA ILE A 97 2.28 3.94 12.33
C ILE A 97 2.68 4.70 13.59
N ILE A 98 1.90 4.50 14.67
CA ILE A 98 2.25 4.98 16.00
C ILE A 98 2.82 3.83 16.82
N LYS A 99 4.02 4.05 17.37
CA LYS A 99 4.75 3.06 18.15
C LYS A 99 4.35 3.08 19.63
N LYS A 100 4.52 1.94 20.32
CA LYS A 100 4.47 1.86 21.78
C LYS A 100 5.69 2.61 22.33
N VAL A 101 5.45 3.44 23.34
CA VAL A 101 6.51 4.06 24.15
C VAL A 101 7.12 2.96 25.02
#